data_AF-A0A4D6LQW2-F1
#
_entry.id   AF-A0A4D6LQW2-F1
#
_cell.length_a   1.000
_cell.length_b   1.000
_cell.length_c   1.000
_cell.angle_alpha   90.00
_cell.angle_beta   90.00
_cell.angle_gamma   90.00
#
_symmetry.space_group_name_H-M   'P 1'
#
loop_
_entity.id
_entity.type
_entity.pdbx_description
1 polymer ?
#
loop_
_entity_poly.entity_id
_entity_poly.type
_entity_poly.pdbx_seq_one_letter_code
_entity_poly.pdbx_strand_id
1 'polypeptide(L)'
;MMSEVFEGYERQYCELSANLSRKCSSTSLVSDQEQKLQKFSEIKAGLDDADVLIRKMDLEARSLQPSVKAMLLAKLREYKSGLSNLKKEFKRLTSPNSDEAAREELLEAGMADTHSVYLGP
;
A
#
# COMPACT_ATOMS: atom_id res chain seq x y z
N MET A 1 -15.53 -17.85 22.20
CA MET A 1 -14.61 -18.48 21.22
C MET A 1 -14.66 -17.64 19.96
N MET A 2 -13.51 -17.38 19.33
CA MET A 2 -13.48 -16.65 18.05
C MET A 2 -13.94 -17.55 16.91
N SER A 3 -14.28 -16.96 15.76
CA SER A 3 -14.66 -17.72 14.57
C SER A 3 -13.43 -18.21 13.82
N GLU A 4 -13.27 -19.52 13.66
CA GLU A 4 -12.20 -20.14 12.86
C GLU A 4 -12.22 -19.65 11.40
N VAL A 5 -13.42 -19.40 10.88
CA VAL A 5 -13.63 -18.86 9.52
C VAL A 5 -13.08 -17.44 9.44
N PHE A 6 -13.39 -16.60 10.42
CA PHE A 6 -12.83 -15.24 10.50
C PHE A 6 -11.31 -15.28 10.57
N GLU A 7 -10.75 -16.10 11.45
CA GLU A 7 -9.29 -16.24 11.62
C GLU A 7 -8.61 -16.75 10.34
N GLY A 8 -9.27 -17.64 9.59
CA GLY A 8 -8.79 -18.10 8.29
C GLY A 8 -8.71 -16.99 7.25
N TYR A 9 -9.72 -16.12 7.17
CA TYR A 9 -9.69 -14.94 6.29
C TYR A 9 -8.69 -13.90 6.77
N GLU A 10 -8.54 -13.73 8.08
CA GLU A 10 -7.60 -12.80 8.67
C GLU A 10 -6.15 -13.17 8.34
N ARG A 11 -5.78 -14.46 8.48
CA ARG A 11 -4.43 -14.93 8.11
C ARG A 11 -4.12 -14.64 6.64
N GLN A 12 -5.06 -14.93 5.75
CA GLN A 12 -4.93 -14.62 4.31
C GLN A 12 -4.76 -13.12 4.07
N TYR A 13 -5.55 -12.28 4.75
CA TYR A 13 -5.45 -10.83 4.62
C TYR A 13 -4.11 -10.29 5.13
N CYS A 14 -3.63 -10.76 6.28
CA CYS A 14 -2.34 -10.35 6.84
C CYS A 14 -1.17 -10.72 5.91
N GLU A 15 -1.17 -11.93 5.37
CA GLU A 15 -0.16 -12.36 4.41
C GLU A 15 -0.19 -11.51 3.13
N LEU A 16 -1.40 -11.31 2.57
CA LEU A 16 -1.59 -10.55 1.35
C LEU A 16 -1.22 -9.07 1.52
N SER A 17 -1.65 -8.43 2.61
CA SER A 17 -1.32 -7.04 2.90
C SER A 17 0.19 -6.81 3.10
N ALA A 18 0.88 -7.74 3.78
CA ALA A 18 2.33 -7.68 3.92
C ALA A 18 3.04 -7.87 2.58
N ASN A 19 2.53 -8.76 1.72
CA ASN A 19 3.05 -8.95 0.36
C ASN A 19 2.85 -7.69 -0.49
N LEU A 20 1.65 -7.10 -0.47
CA LEU A 20 1.31 -5.87 -1.20
C LEU A 20 2.18 -4.69 -0.78
N SER A 21 2.39 -4.51 0.54
CA SER A 21 3.30 -3.47 1.06
C SER A 21 4.71 -3.62 0.48
N ARG A 22 5.28 -4.84 0.51
CA ARG A 22 6.60 -5.11 -0.10
C ARG A 22 6.61 -4.86 -1.60
N LYS A 23 5.57 -5.28 -2.32
CA LYS A 23 5.44 -5.06 -3.77
C LYS A 23 5.36 -3.57 -4.11
N CYS A 24 4.61 -2.77 -3.34
CA CYS A 24 4.56 -1.31 -3.52
C CYS A 24 5.95 -0.69 -3.35
N SER A 25 6.67 -1.04 -2.28
CA SER A 25 8.02 -0.52 -2.01
C SER A 25 9.06 -0.97 -3.04
N SER A 26 8.97 -2.19 -3.57
CA SER A 26 9.89 -2.64 -4.61
C SER A 26 9.58 -2.01 -5.97
N THR A 27 8.29 -1.81 -6.28
CA THR A 27 7.87 -1.27 -7.59
C THR A 27 8.28 0.19 -7.77
N SER A 28 8.39 0.97 -6.68
CA SER A 28 8.91 2.34 -6.75
C SER A 28 10.36 2.42 -7.22
N LEU A 29 11.13 1.33 -7.13
CA LEU A 29 12.54 1.26 -7.52
C LEU A 29 12.75 0.70 -8.94
N VAL A 30 11.69 0.22 -9.59
CA VAL A 30 11.78 -0.35 -10.95
C VAL A 30 11.82 0.79 -11.97
N SER A 31 12.86 0.83 -12.79
CA SER A 31 13.02 1.80 -13.89
C SER A 31 12.40 1.33 -15.21
N ASP A 32 12.27 0.02 -15.40
CA ASP A 32 11.66 -0.57 -16.60
C ASP A 32 10.13 -0.39 -16.58
N GLN A 33 9.62 0.34 -17.58
CA GLN A 33 8.22 0.74 -17.61
C GLN A 33 7.27 -0.44 -17.86
N GLU A 34 7.68 -1.42 -18.66
CA GLU A 34 6.85 -2.61 -18.94
C GLU A 34 6.72 -3.48 -17.68
N GLN A 35 7.83 -3.71 -16.98
CA GLN A 35 7.85 -4.39 -15.68
C GLN A 35 7.03 -3.63 -14.63
N LYS A 36 7.11 -2.30 -14.58
CA LYS A 36 6.26 -1.48 -13.70
C LYS A 36 4.77 -1.71 -13.96
N LEU A 37 4.35 -1.66 -15.22
CA LEU A 37 2.94 -1.88 -15.59
C LEU A 37 2.47 -3.28 -15.19
N GLN A 38 3.31 -4.31 -15.39
CA GLN A 38 3.01 -5.66 -14.95
C GLN A 38 2.84 -5.74 -13.42
N LYS A 39 3.77 -5.15 -12.66
CA LYS A 39 3.68 -5.08 -11.18
C LYS A 39 2.45 -4.31 -10.72
N PHE A 40 2.05 -3.25 -11.41
CA PHE A 40 0.83 -2.52 -11.09
C PHE A 40 -0.43 -3.36 -11.25
N SER A 41 -0.51 -4.16 -12.31
CA SER A 41 -1.62 -5.10 -12.50
C SER A 41 -1.70 -6.12 -11.36
N GLU A 42 -0.56 -6.70 -10.96
CA GLU A 42 -0.49 -7.65 -9.84
C GLU A 42 -0.90 -7.01 -8.50
N ILE A 43 -0.39 -5.81 -8.20
CA ILE A 43 -0.73 -5.08 -6.96
C ILE A 43 -2.23 -4.75 -6.96
N LYS A 44 -2.77 -4.30 -8.10
CA LYS A 44 -4.19 -4.01 -8.22
C LYS A 44 -5.07 -5.24 -7.95
N ALA A 45 -4.74 -6.38 -8.56
CA ALA A 45 -5.47 -7.63 -8.31
C ALA A 45 -5.45 -8.02 -6.83
N GLY A 46 -4.27 -7.95 -6.19
CA GLY A 46 -4.17 -8.24 -4.76
C GLY A 46 -4.91 -7.25 -3.85
N LEU A 47 -4.98 -5.96 -4.22
CA LEU A 47 -5.80 -4.98 -3.49
C LEU A 47 -7.30 -5.30 -3.60
N ASP A 48 -7.75 -5.74 -4.77
CA ASP A 48 -9.13 -6.17 -5.00
C ASP A 48 -9.46 -7.45 -4.20
N ASP A 49 -8.52 -8.41 -4.12
CA ASP A 49 -8.64 -9.61 -3.28
C ASP A 49 -8.68 -9.29 -1.78
N ALA A 50 -7.85 -8.34 -1.33
CA ALA A 50 -7.85 -7.87 0.05
C ALA A 50 -9.19 -7.24 0.45
N ASP A 51 -9.84 -6.48 -0.46
CA ASP A 51 -11.20 -5.98 -0.25
C ASP A 51 -12.23 -7.11 -0.07
N VAL A 52 -12.10 -8.18 -0.87
CA VAL A 52 -12.98 -9.35 -0.76
C VAL A 52 -12.81 -10.01 0.62
N LEU A 53 -11.57 -10.18 1.10
CA LEU A 53 -11.30 -10.74 2.43
C LEU A 53 -11.88 -9.86 3.56
N ILE A 54 -11.72 -8.53 3.45
CA ILE A 54 -12.33 -7.59 4.41
C ILE A 54 -13.87 -7.75 4.44
N ARG A 55 -14.51 -7.89 3.28
CA ARG A 55 -15.97 -8.09 3.19
C ARG A 55 -16.38 -9.43 3.79
N LYS A 56 -15.65 -10.52 3.52
CA LYS A 56 -15.91 -11.84 4.09
C LYS A 56 -15.78 -11.82 5.62
N MET A 57 -14.73 -11.20 6.16
CA MET A 57 -14.57 -11.00 7.60
C MET A 57 -15.70 -10.17 8.22
N ASP A 58 -16.14 -9.10 7.55
CA ASP A 58 -17.25 -8.25 8.02
C ASP A 58 -18.58 -9.03 8.10
N LEU A 59 -18.87 -9.85 7.10
CA LEU A 59 -20.04 -10.73 7.08
C LEU A 59 -19.98 -11.78 8.19
N GLU A 60 -18.84 -12.45 8.34
CA GLU A 60 -18.62 -13.44 9.39
C GLU A 60 -18.80 -12.83 10.78
N ALA A 61 -18.14 -11.70 11.06
CA ALA A 61 -18.23 -11.01 12.35
C ALA A 61 -19.66 -10.59 12.71
N ARG A 62 -20.47 -10.21 11.72
CA ARG A 62 -21.87 -9.81 11.93
C ARG A 62 -22.79 -10.95 12.37
N SER A 63 -22.43 -12.20 12.08
CA SER A 63 -23.19 -13.39 12.46
C SER A 63 -22.96 -13.84 13.90
N LEU A 64 -21.91 -13.33 14.55
CA LEU A 64 -21.50 -13.74 15.89
C LEU A 64 -22.23 -12.99 17.00
N GLN A 65 -22.09 -13.50 18.23
CA GLN A 65 -22.65 -12.88 19.43
C GLN A 65 -22.16 -11.43 19.62
N PRO A 66 -22.97 -10.53 20.22
CA PRO A 66 -22.68 -9.10 20.27
C PRO A 66 -21.30 -8.72 20.80
N SER A 67 -20.82 -9.40 21.86
CA SER A 67 -19.51 -9.16 22.45
C SER A 67 -18.36 -9.48 21.49
N VAL A 68 -18.39 -10.67 20.88
CA VAL A 68 -17.39 -11.12 19.90
C VAL A 68 -17.44 -10.24 18.65
N LYS A 69 -18.65 -9.95 18.14
CA LYS A 69 -18.86 -9.05 17.00
C LYS A 69 -18.23 -7.68 17.23
N ALA A 70 -18.49 -7.05 18.38
CA ALA A 70 -17.97 -5.72 18.69
C ALA A 70 -16.43 -5.70 18.63
N MET A 71 -15.79 -6.71 19.21
CA MET A 71 -14.34 -6.84 19.19
C MET A 71 -13.78 -7.06 17.77
N LEU A 72 -14.37 -7.95 16.97
CA LEU A 72 -13.92 -8.19 15.59
C LEU A 72 -14.15 -6.98 14.67
N LEU A 73 -15.24 -6.23 14.88
CA LEU A 73 -15.49 -4.99 14.14
C LEU A 73 -14.47 -3.90 14.48
N ALA A 74 -13.96 -3.84 15.71
CA ALA A 74 -12.86 -2.95 16.06
C ALA A 74 -11.60 -3.30 15.27
N LYS A 75 -11.21 -4.58 15.25
CA LYS A 75 -10.08 -5.08 14.46
C LYS A 75 -10.23 -4.81 12.96
N LEU A 76 -11.42 -5.01 12.41
CA LEU A 76 -11.72 -4.71 11.01
C LEU A 76 -11.56 -3.24 10.63
N ARG A 77 -11.77 -2.31 11.58
CA ARG A 77 -11.54 -0.88 11.30
C ARG A 77 -10.06 -0.59 11.07
N GLU A 78 -9.19 -1.23 11.86
CA GLU A 78 -7.73 -1.12 11.68
C GLU A 78 -7.30 -1.69 10.33
N TYR A 79 -7.80 -2.87 9.96
CA TYR A 79 -7.51 -3.46 8.67
C TYR A 79 -8.03 -2.61 7.50
N LYS A 80 -9.25 -2.09 7.58
CA LYS A 80 -9.80 -1.16 6.57
C LYS A 80 -8.93 0.09 6.43
N SER A 81 -8.42 0.62 7.54
CA SER A 81 -7.50 1.77 7.54
C SER A 81 -6.17 1.43 6.86
N GLY A 82 -5.55 0.30 7.22
CA GLY A 82 -4.31 -0.18 6.60
C GLY A 82 -4.47 -0.40 5.09
N LEU A 83 -5.54 -1.05 4.66
CA LEU A 83 -5.82 -1.25 3.24
C LEU A 83 -6.07 0.07 2.50
N SER A 84 -6.74 1.04 3.13
CA SER A 84 -6.91 2.38 2.57
C SER A 84 -5.57 3.08 2.35
N ASN A 85 -4.63 2.94 3.28
CA ASN A 85 -3.27 3.48 3.14
C ASN A 85 -2.52 2.82 1.98
N LEU A 86 -2.54 1.49 1.87
CA LEU A 86 -1.94 0.76 0.74
C LEU A 86 -2.52 1.20 -0.61
N LYS A 87 -3.84 1.41 -0.70
CA LYS A 87 -4.47 1.92 -1.91
C LYS A 87 -4.01 3.34 -2.26
N LYS A 88 -3.81 4.21 -1.26
CA LYS A 88 -3.27 5.56 -1.47
C LYS A 88 -1.81 5.51 -1.94
N GLU A 89 -0.99 4.63 -1.35
CA GLU A 89 0.39 4.40 -1.78
C GLU A 89 0.43 3.96 -3.25
N PHE A 90 -0.36 2.93 -3.59
CA PHE A 90 -0.46 2.45 -4.96
C PHE A 90 -0.91 3.54 -5.94
N LYS A 91 -1.91 4.36 -5.58
CA LYS A 91 -2.33 5.49 -6.40
C LYS A 91 -1.22 6.50 -6.67
N ARG A 92 -0.34 6.75 -5.70
CA ARG A 92 0.84 7.62 -5.90
C ARG A 92 1.83 6.99 -6.87
N LEU A 93 2.06 5.67 -6.77
CA LEU A 93 2.95 4.94 -7.69
C LEU A 93 2.46 4.96 -9.14
N THR A 94 1.14 4.90 -9.34
CA THR A 94 0.53 4.92 -10.68
C THR A 94 0.28 6.34 -11.21
N SER A 95 0.51 7.37 -10.38
CA SER A 95 0.28 8.76 -10.79
C SER A 95 1.36 9.18 -11.79
N PRO A 96 1.00 9.84 -12.91
CA PRO A 96 1.96 10.34 -13.89
C PRO A 96 2.96 11.36 -13.32
N ASN A 97 2.65 11.99 -12.18
CA ASN A 97 3.53 12.96 -11.49
C ASN A 97 4.60 12.33 -10.59
N SER A 98 4.65 11.00 -10.45
CA SER A 98 5.65 10.35 -9.59
C SER A 98 7.10 10.50 -10.12
N ASP A 99 7.26 10.60 -11.45
CA ASP A 99 8.56 10.86 -12.08
C ASP A 99 8.99 12.34 -12.00
N GLU A 100 8.04 13.28 -11.85
CA GLU A 100 8.34 14.72 -11.70
C GLU A 100 8.89 15.05 -10.31
N ALA A 101 8.33 14.46 -9.25
CA ALA A 101 8.85 14.67 -7.89
C ALA A 101 10.28 14.13 -7.73
N ALA A 102 10.60 12.98 -8.34
CA ALA A 102 11.96 12.44 -8.35
C ALA A 102 12.93 13.25 -9.23
N ARG A 103 12.43 13.87 -10.32
CA ARG A 103 13.22 14.80 -11.14
C ARG A 103 13.45 16.14 -10.45
N GLU A 104 12.48 16.63 -9.70
CA GLU A 104 12.57 17.91 -8.99
C GLU A 104 13.56 17.82 -7.81
N GLU A 105 13.59 16.70 -7.06
CA GLU A 105 14.64 16.46 -6.06
C GLU A 105 16.06 16.34 -6.66
N LEU A 106 16.19 15.74 -7.85
CA LEU A 106 17.48 15.69 -8.58
C LEU A 106 17.89 17.06 -9.14
N LEU A 107 16.92 17.91 -9.52
CA LEU A 107 17.16 19.28 -9.97
C LEU A 107 17.58 20.20 -8.81
N GLU A 108 16.96 20.06 -7.63
CA GLU A 108 17.35 20.84 -6.44
C GLU A 108 18.76 20.46 -5.94
N ALA A 109 19.09 19.16 -5.92
CA ALA A 109 20.41 18.69 -5.50
C ALA A 109 21.56 19.15 -6.43
N GLY A 110 21.26 19.50 -7.69
CA GLY A 110 22.23 19.97 -8.68
C GLY A 110 22.52 21.48 -8.64
N MET A 111 21.72 22.29 -7.93
CA MET A 111 21.89 23.75 -7.87
C MET A 111 22.70 24.22 -6.64
N ALA A 112 23.03 23.31 -5.71
CA ALA A 112 23.75 23.63 -4.48
C ALA A 112 25.27 23.78 -4.64
N ASP A 113 25.86 23.51 -5.82
CA ASP A 113 27.32 23.47 -6.02
C ASP A 113 27.87 24.42 -7.10
N THR A 114 27.23 25.58 -7.33
CA THR A 114 27.75 26.59 -8.30
C THR A 114 28.02 27.97 -7.70
N HIS A 115 28.35 28.05 -6.41
CA HIS A 115 28.77 29.32 -5.81
C HIS A 115 30.12 29.21 -5.09
N SER A 116 31.16 28.82 -5.83
CA SER A 116 32.54 29.00 -5.37
C SER A 116 33.40 29.64 -6.46
N VAL A 117 34.04 30.73 -6.03
CA VAL A 117 35.20 31.41 -6.62
C VAL A 117 34.96 32.35 -7.80
N TYR A 118 34.73 33.63 -7.49
CA TYR A 118 35.32 34.70 -8.30
C TYR A 118 35.75 35.87 -7.41
N LEU A 119 36.97 35.81 -6.88
CA LEU A 119 37.80 36.99 -6.62
C LEU A 119 39.27 36.59 -6.76
N GLY A 120 39.87 37.07 -7.83
CA GLY A 120 41.31 37.30 -8.02
C GLY A 120 41.46 38.40 -9.08
N PRO A 121 42.68 38.88 -9.39
CA PRO A 121 43.95 38.70 -8.68
C PRO A 121 44.30 39.87 -7.74
#